data_AF-A0A915BDE8-F1
#
_entry.id   AF-A0A915BDE8-F1
#
_cell.length_a   1.000
_cell.length_b   1.000
_cell.length_c   1.000
_cell.angle_alpha   90.00
_cell.angle_beta   90.00
_cell.angle_gamma   90.00
#
_symmetry.space_group_name_H-M   'P 1'
#
loop_
_entity.id
_entity.type
_entity.pdbx_description
1 polymer ?
#
loop_
_entity_poly.entity_id
_entity_poly.type
_entity_poly.pdbx_seq_one_letter_code
_entity_poly.pdbx_strand_id
1 'polypeptide(L)'
;MGVQAFLRLTKCLEIGMNKEAVQHERGPRNATIRRHIALYASTPPNRDRSPEFGSDSDSPASCTNSDIATTSRDAAARLFFQILHWSKSLIPFVCLSPDDQVSAFSSSWGVLFLLSAVENRLMQSSTLSNERVSDVQTRARLVSVVAQLEQLALDANEFNHLRLLSLMKGRHAQMEQLSAFNLAQHQQIAYPCQPLRYISCMVLLETMPQFESILLELYFKQSIGNASMSALISDILIPKTLKKSEKSG
;
A
#
# COMPACT_ATOMS: atom_id res chain seq x y z
N MET A 1 25.47 16.85 -44.53
CA MET A 1 26.13 16.29 -43.33
C MET A 1 26.28 14.75 -43.33
N GLY A 2 25.58 13.97 -44.18
CA GLY A 2 25.65 12.50 -44.15
C GLY A 2 26.90 11.85 -44.79
N VAL A 3 27.45 12.43 -45.85
CA VAL A 3 28.56 11.80 -46.63
C VAL A 3 29.86 11.71 -45.81
N GLN A 4 30.16 12.72 -45.00
CA GLN A 4 31.37 12.75 -44.17
C GLN A 4 31.31 11.75 -43.02
N ALA A 5 30.12 11.52 -42.44
CA ALA A 5 29.93 10.50 -41.41
C ALA A 5 30.10 9.08 -41.96
N PHE A 6 29.59 8.83 -43.19
CA PHE A 6 29.76 7.56 -43.88
C PHE A 6 31.24 7.24 -44.18
N LEU A 7 31.96 8.18 -44.81
CA LEU A 7 33.39 8.00 -45.11
C LEU A 7 34.23 7.75 -43.85
N ARG A 8 33.87 8.41 -42.73
CA ARG A 8 34.54 8.23 -41.44
C ARG A 8 34.28 6.84 -40.85
N LEU A 9 33.04 6.35 -40.92
CA LEU A 9 32.68 5.01 -40.46
C LEU A 9 33.38 3.92 -41.30
N THR A 10 33.39 4.06 -42.63
CA THR A 10 34.08 3.12 -43.53
C THR A 10 35.57 3.03 -43.19
N LYS A 11 36.23 4.17 -42.99
CA LYS A 11 37.64 4.20 -42.60
C LYS A 11 37.89 3.56 -41.23
N CYS A 12 36.96 3.71 -40.28
CA CYS A 12 37.04 3.04 -38.98
C CYS A 12 36.96 1.51 -39.12
N LEU A 13 36.13 0.99 -40.02
CA LEU A 13 36.04 -0.45 -40.27
C LEU A 13 37.27 -0.98 -41.02
N GLU A 14 37.82 -0.23 -41.99
CA GLU A 14 39.04 -0.60 -42.73
C GLU A 14 40.27 -0.74 -41.84
N ILE A 15 40.39 0.07 -40.78
CA ILE A 15 41.48 -0.03 -39.80
C ILE A 15 41.22 -1.09 -38.71
N GLY A 16 40.18 -1.92 -38.86
CA GLY A 16 39.89 -3.05 -37.98
C GLY A 16 39.17 -2.71 -36.68
N MET A 17 38.40 -1.61 -36.63
CA MET A 17 37.61 -1.27 -35.44
C MET A 17 36.54 -2.34 -35.17
N ASN A 18 36.63 -3.00 -34.02
CA ASN A 18 35.70 -4.05 -33.64
C ASN A 18 34.34 -3.47 -33.21
N LYS A 19 33.29 -3.78 -33.98
CA LYS A 19 31.92 -3.35 -33.69
C LYS A 19 31.40 -3.90 -32.35
N GLU A 20 31.79 -5.12 -31.98
CA GLU A 20 31.34 -5.80 -30.77
C GLU A 20 32.03 -5.27 -29.50
N ALA A 21 33.06 -4.43 -29.66
CA ALA A 21 33.70 -3.73 -28.54
C ALA A 21 32.87 -2.52 -28.06
N VAL A 22 31.85 -2.10 -28.83
CA VAL A 22 30.97 -0.99 -28.45
C VAL A 22 30.00 -1.47 -27.38
N GLN A 23 30.21 -1.00 -26.16
CA GLN A 23 29.30 -1.23 -25.05
C GLN A 23 27.98 -0.50 -25.31
N HIS A 24 26.86 -1.14 -24.94
CA HIS A 24 25.56 -0.47 -24.87
C HIS A 24 25.68 0.81 -24.01
N GLU A 25 24.83 1.80 -24.30
CA GLU A 25 24.81 3.04 -23.52
C GLU A 25 24.75 2.70 -22.03
N ARG A 26 25.69 3.29 -21.27
CA ARG A 26 25.67 3.14 -19.82
C ARG A 26 24.46 3.90 -19.32
N GLY A 27 23.65 3.24 -18.49
CA GLY A 27 22.53 3.88 -17.82
C GLY A 27 22.96 5.17 -17.09
N PRO A 28 22.02 6.09 -16.83
CA PRO A 28 22.33 7.38 -16.22
C PRO A 28 23.06 7.17 -14.88
N ARG A 29 24.18 7.87 -14.69
CA ARG A 29 24.96 7.80 -13.44
C ARG A 29 24.06 8.17 -12.26
N ASN A 30 24.18 7.46 -11.14
CA ASN A 30 23.44 7.74 -9.88
C ASN A 30 23.50 9.22 -9.44
N ALA A 31 24.57 9.95 -9.78
CA ALA A 31 24.67 11.39 -9.53
C ALA A 31 23.72 12.23 -10.40
N THR A 32 23.47 11.83 -11.65
CA THR A 32 22.54 12.49 -12.58
C THR A 32 21.09 12.26 -12.16
N ILE A 33 20.75 11.06 -11.68
CA ILE A 33 19.43 10.73 -11.14
C ILE A 33 19.13 11.58 -9.89
N ARG A 34 20.07 11.61 -8.93
CA ARG A 34 19.93 12.41 -7.70
C ARG A 34 19.79 13.91 -7.97
N ARG A 35 20.52 14.44 -8.96
CA ARG A 35 20.48 15.87 -9.32
C ARG A 35 19.15 16.27 -9.97
N HIS A 36 18.59 15.43 -10.85
CA HIS A 36 17.28 15.71 -11.45
C HIS A 36 16.16 15.67 -10.40
N ILE A 37 16.23 14.79 -9.41
CA ILE A 37 15.20 14.66 -8.37
C ILE A 37 15.28 15.82 -7.37
N ALA A 38 16.48 16.29 -7.02
CA ALA A 38 16.66 17.44 -6.13
C ALA A 38 16.04 18.75 -6.69
N LEU A 39 15.93 18.87 -8.02
CA LEU A 39 15.27 20.01 -8.67
C LEU A 39 13.75 20.03 -8.45
N TYR A 40 13.12 18.89 -8.16
CA TYR A 40 11.67 18.78 -7.91
C TYR A 40 11.31 18.72 -6.42
N ALA A 41 12.29 18.59 -5.51
CA ALA A 41 12.05 18.41 -4.07
C ALA A 41 12.05 19.71 -3.24
N SER A 42 11.99 20.89 -3.87
CA SER A 42 12.11 22.17 -3.17
C SER A 42 10.77 22.65 -2.57
N THR A 43 10.34 22.03 -1.47
CA THR A 43 9.44 22.65 -0.48
C THR A 43 9.77 22.13 0.93
N PRO A 44 10.37 22.93 1.83
CA PRO A 44 10.53 22.55 3.23
C PRO A 44 9.28 22.90 4.05
N PRO A 45 8.84 22.07 5.02
CA PRO A 45 7.85 22.51 5.99
C PRO A 45 8.52 23.32 7.10
N ASN A 46 7.96 24.51 7.32
CA ASN A 46 8.26 25.47 8.38
C ASN A 46 8.04 24.83 9.77
N ARG A 47 9.03 24.90 10.67
CA ARG A 47 8.90 24.54 12.09
C ARG A 47 8.68 25.81 12.88
N ASP A 48 7.42 26.16 13.13
CA ASP A 48 7.08 27.25 14.05
C ASP A 48 7.02 26.75 15.50
N ARG A 49 7.73 27.50 16.35
CA ARG A 49 7.75 27.49 17.82
C ARG A 49 6.46 28.11 18.37
N SER A 50 6.07 27.67 19.59
CA SER A 50 5.68 28.47 20.80
C SER A 50 4.59 27.74 21.64
N PRO A 51 4.19 28.24 22.84
CA PRO A 51 4.80 27.91 24.14
C PRO A 51 3.79 27.32 25.15
N GLU A 52 4.30 26.89 26.31
CA GLU A 52 3.52 26.42 27.47
C GLU A 52 2.56 27.48 28.03
N PHE A 53 1.34 27.06 28.37
CA PHE A 53 0.45 27.76 29.30
C PHE A 53 -0.42 26.73 30.06
N GLY A 54 -0.51 26.90 31.38
CA GLY A 54 -1.05 25.90 32.32
C GLY A 54 -2.55 26.01 32.65
N SER A 55 -2.94 25.20 33.66
CA SER A 55 -4.22 25.11 34.38
C SER A 55 -5.45 24.62 33.58
N ASP A 56 -6.43 23.90 34.11
CA ASP A 56 -6.79 23.48 35.46
C ASP A 56 -7.51 22.13 35.40
N SER A 57 -7.58 21.46 36.55
CA SER A 57 -8.36 20.27 36.81
C SER A 57 -9.82 20.38 36.37
N ASP A 58 -10.30 19.37 35.66
CA ASP A 58 -11.66 18.84 35.86
C ASP A 58 -11.69 17.36 35.46
N SER A 59 -12.19 16.55 36.39
CA SER A 59 -12.33 15.09 36.26
C SER A 59 -13.17 14.71 35.04
N PRO A 60 -12.75 13.76 34.18
CA PRO A 60 -13.67 13.14 33.25
C PRO A 60 -14.39 11.98 33.92
N ALA A 61 -15.72 12.03 33.85
CA ALA A 61 -16.60 10.90 34.09
C ALA A 61 -16.11 9.65 33.35
N SER A 62 -16.28 8.50 34.02
CA SER A 62 -15.93 7.18 33.50
C SER A 62 -16.60 6.93 32.14
N CYS A 63 -15.83 7.02 31.06
CA CYS A 63 -16.23 6.55 29.75
C CYS A 63 -16.23 5.01 29.80
N THR A 64 -17.41 4.44 29.55
CA THR A 64 -17.60 2.99 29.49
C THR A 64 -16.86 2.44 28.26
N ASN A 65 -16.18 1.30 28.41
CA ASN A 65 -15.46 0.63 27.32
C ASN A 65 -16.31 0.38 26.04
N SER A 66 -17.65 0.41 26.16
CA SER A 66 -18.58 0.29 25.04
C SER A 66 -18.48 1.45 24.05
N ASP A 67 -18.23 2.67 24.53
CA ASP A 67 -18.27 3.89 23.70
C ASP A 67 -16.95 4.06 22.92
N ILE A 68 -15.85 3.59 23.49
CA ILE A 68 -14.54 3.54 22.81
C ILE A 68 -14.52 2.44 21.75
N ALA A 69 -15.15 1.28 22.01
CA ALA A 69 -15.21 0.19 21.05
C ALA A 69 -16.17 0.48 19.87
N THR A 70 -17.23 1.25 20.09
CA THR A 70 -18.14 1.67 19.01
C THR A 70 -17.48 2.71 18.10
N THR A 71 -16.76 3.67 18.67
CA THR A 71 -15.99 4.67 17.90
C THR A 71 -14.87 4.04 17.06
N SER A 72 -14.19 2.99 17.55
CA SER A 72 -13.15 2.28 16.78
C SER A 72 -13.72 1.50 15.59
N ARG A 73 -14.90 0.89 15.73
CA ARG A 73 -15.59 0.19 14.62
C ARG A 73 -16.13 1.16 13.58
N ASP A 74 -16.69 2.29 14.00
CA ASP A 74 -17.12 3.33 13.07
C ASP A 74 -15.95 3.92 12.28
N ALA A 75 -14.80 4.13 12.95
CA ALA A 75 -13.56 4.53 12.29
C ALA A 75 -13.09 3.46 11.28
N ALA A 76 -13.17 2.16 11.64
CA ALA A 76 -12.84 1.07 10.73
C ALA A 76 -13.73 1.04 9.48
N ALA A 77 -15.05 1.26 9.63
CA ALA A 77 -15.97 1.33 8.50
C ALA A 77 -15.63 2.50 7.55
N ARG A 78 -15.35 3.69 8.11
CA ARG A 78 -14.93 4.87 7.32
C ARG A 78 -13.62 4.60 6.57
N LEU A 79 -12.65 3.99 7.25
CA LEU A 79 -11.38 3.61 6.65
C LEU A 79 -11.58 2.59 5.51
N PHE A 80 -12.47 1.62 5.69
CA PHE A 80 -12.80 0.66 4.64
C PHE A 80 -13.37 1.33 3.38
N PHE A 81 -14.28 2.30 3.54
CA PHE A 81 -14.78 3.08 2.42
C PHE A 81 -13.71 3.96 1.77
N GLN A 82 -12.76 4.48 2.55
CA GLN A 82 -11.61 5.22 2.01
C GLN A 82 -10.72 4.33 1.14
N ILE A 83 -10.43 3.10 1.58
CA ILE A 83 -9.69 2.10 0.79
C ILE A 83 -10.43 1.79 -0.50
N LEU A 84 -11.76 1.61 -0.42
CA LEU A 84 -12.58 1.34 -1.59
C LEU A 84 -12.56 2.51 -2.58
N HIS A 85 -12.71 3.74 -2.10
CA HIS A 85 -12.62 4.94 -2.93
C HIS A 85 -11.24 5.08 -3.57
N TRP A 86 -10.17 4.86 -2.79
CA TRP A 86 -8.80 4.83 -3.31
C TRP A 86 -8.65 3.80 -4.43
N SER A 87 -9.13 2.57 -4.26
CA SER A 87 -9.04 1.54 -5.31
C SER A 87 -9.73 1.98 -6.61
N LYS A 88 -10.90 2.61 -6.52
CA LYS A 88 -11.65 3.15 -7.68
C LYS A 88 -10.97 4.36 -8.34
N SER A 89 -10.02 5.02 -7.66
CA SER A 89 -9.24 6.11 -8.24
C SER A 89 -8.04 5.62 -9.07
N LEU A 90 -7.70 4.33 -8.98
CA LEU A 90 -6.55 3.75 -9.69
C LEU A 90 -6.96 3.32 -11.10
N ILE A 91 -6.31 3.89 -12.11
CA ILE A 91 -6.51 3.50 -13.53
C ILE A 91 -6.36 1.98 -13.73
N PRO A 92 -5.30 1.31 -13.22
CA PRO A 92 -5.14 -0.14 -13.41
C PRO A 92 -6.28 -0.97 -12.83
N PHE A 93 -6.94 -0.48 -11.77
CA PHE A 93 -8.06 -1.17 -11.15
C PHE A 93 -9.36 -0.96 -11.94
N VAL A 94 -9.65 0.28 -12.35
CA VAL A 94 -10.84 0.60 -13.14
C VAL A 94 -10.81 -0.07 -14.52
N CYS A 95 -9.62 -0.33 -15.07
CA CYS A 95 -9.44 -1.08 -16.32
C CYS A 95 -9.72 -2.59 -16.20
N LEU A 96 -9.85 -3.14 -14.99
CA LEU A 96 -10.26 -4.54 -14.80
C LEU A 96 -11.75 -4.71 -15.12
N SER A 97 -12.15 -5.93 -15.51
CA SER A 97 -13.57 -6.26 -15.65
C SER A 97 -14.29 -6.09 -14.29
N PRO A 98 -15.62 -5.83 -14.25
CA PRO A 98 -16.33 -5.69 -12.98
C PRO A 98 -16.18 -6.91 -12.06
N ASP A 99 -16.17 -8.12 -12.63
CA ASP A 99 -15.94 -9.36 -11.87
C ASP A 99 -14.51 -9.44 -11.34
N ASP A 100 -13.52 -9.03 -12.13
CA ASP A 100 -12.12 -8.97 -11.69
C ASP A 100 -11.90 -7.89 -10.63
N GLN A 101 -12.62 -6.76 -10.67
CA GLN A 101 -12.59 -5.73 -9.62
C GLN A 101 -13.12 -6.29 -8.30
N VAL A 102 -14.27 -6.99 -8.33
CA VAL A 102 -14.83 -7.65 -7.15
C VAL A 102 -13.88 -8.72 -6.63
N SER A 103 -13.34 -9.55 -7.52
CA SER A 103 -12.36 -10.58 -7.17
C SER A 103 -11.09 -9.98 -6.55
N ALA A 104 -10.52 -8.93 -7.17
CA ALA A 104 -9.33 -8.22 -6.70
C ALA A 104 -9.50 -7.71 -5.29
N PHE A 105 -10.54 -6.91 -5.08
CA PHE A 105 -10.78 -6.31 -3.78
C PHE A 105 -11.17 -7.37 -2.74
N SER A 106 -12.03 -8.34 -3.09
CA SER A 106 -12.45 -9.43 -2.18
C SER A 106 -11.32 -10.35 -1.78
N SER A 107 -10.28 -10.52 -2.60
CA SER A 107 -9.11 -11.36 -2.27
C SER A 107 -8.00 -10.63 -1.50
N SER A 108 -8.08 -9.30 -1.37
CA SER A 108 -7.02 -8.48 -0.78
C SER A 108 -7.51 -7.54 0.33
N TRP A 109 -8.81 -7.50 0.61
CA TRP A 109 -9.42 -6.56 1.56
C TRP A 109 -8.76 -6.60 2.95
N GLY A 110 -8.40 -7.78 3.45
CA GLY A 110 -7.77 -7.93 4.76
C GLY A 110 -6.40 -7.27 4.81
N VAL A 111 -5.59 -7.52 3.77
CA VAL A 111 -4.25 -6.91 3.62
C VAL A 111 -4.36 -5.39 3.48
N LEU A 112 -5.27 -4.92 2.62
CA LEU A 112 -5.52 -3.50 2.41
C LEU A 112 -5.97 -2.80 3.70
N PHE A 113 -6.90 -3.41 4.43
CA PHE A 113 -7.40 -2.88 5.69
C PHE A 113 -6.30 -2.86 6.76
N LEU A 114 -5.54 -3.95 6.91
CA LEU A 114 -4.45 -4.04 7.89
C LEU A 114 -3.40 -2.94 7.67
N LEU A 115 -2.89 -2.79 6.45
CA LEU A 115 -1.92 -1.75 6.10
C LEU A 115 -2.46 -0.35 6.41
N SER A 116 -3.73 -0.11 6.09
CA SER A 116 -4.39 1.18 6.31
C SER A 116 -4.68 1.47 7.78
N ALA A 117 -5.03 0.45 8.56
CA ALA A 117 -5.30 0.59 9.98
C ALA A 117 -4.01 0.90 10.75
N VAL A 118 -2.88 0.30 10.37
CA VAL A 118 -1.56 0.63 10.94
C VAL A 118 -1.12 2.04 10.53
N GLU A 119 -1.24 2.40 9.25
CA GLU A 119 -0.88 3.76 8.78
C GLU A 119 -1.67 4.84 9.52
N ASN A 120 -2.98 4.67 9.69
CA ASN A 120 -3.88 5.61 10.36
C ASN A 120 -3.88 5.48 11.89
N ARG A 121 -3.01 4.64 12.46
CA ARG A 121 -2.91 4.38 13.92
C ARG A 121 -4.22 3.88 14.56
N LEU A 122 -5.15 3.37 13.76
CA LEU A 122 -6.36 2.69 14.23
C LEU A 122 -6.02 1.35 14.87
N MET A 123 -4.94 0.73 14.41
CA MET A 123 -4.46 -0.55 14.91
C MET A 123 -2.99 -0.43 15.33
N GLN A 124 -2.73 -0.75 16.59
CA GLN A 124 -1.41 -0.69 17.21
C GLN A 124 -1.11 -2.00 17.96
N SER A 125 0.16 -2.38 18.01
CA SER A 125 0.59 -3.64 18.65
C SER A 125 0.24 -3.68 20.14
N SER A 126 0.36 -2.55 20.83
CA SER A 126 0.02 -2.38 22.25
C SER A 126 -1.46 -2.63 22.52
N THR A 127 -2.35 -2.05 21.71
CA THR A 127 -3.81 -2.19 21.86
C THR A 127 -4.26 -3.60 21.54
N LEU A 128 -3.77 -4.18 20.45
CA LEU A 128 -4.12 -5.55 20.03
C LEU A 128 -3.71 -6.61 21.05
N SER A 129 -2.64 -6.38 21.81
CA SER A 129 -2.19 -7.31 22.85
C SER A 129 -3.23 -7.51 23.96
N ASN A 130 -4.05 -6.49 24.20
CA ASN A 130 -5.08 -6.49 25.25
C ASN A 130 -6.46 -6.95 24.74
N GLU A 131 -6.66 -7.06 23.42
CA GLU A 131 -7.94 -7.43 22.82
C GLU A 131 -8.31 -8.89 23.09
N ARG A 132 -9.57 -9.13 23.47
CA ARG A 132 -10.07 -10.49 23.72
C ARG A 132 -10.64 -11.08 22.43
N VAL A 133 -9.93 -12.06 21.88
CA VAL A 133 -10.30 -12.75 20.64
C VAL A 133 -10.30 -14.26 20.88
N SER A 134 -11.19 -14.97 20.18
CA SER A 134 -11.28 -16.43 20.20
C SER A 134 -9.95 -17.13 19.83
N ASP A 135 -9.31 -16.72 18.73
CA ASP A 135 -8.04 -17.29 18.26
C ASP A 135 -6.82 -16.53 18.80
N VAL A 136 -6.33 -17.00 19.96
CA VAL A 136 -5.19 -16.40 20.66
C VAL A 136 -3.88 -16.53 19.86
N GLN A 137 -3.69 -17.62 19.11
CA GLN A 137 -2.45 -17.87 18.36
C GLN A 137 -2.36 -16.94 17.15
N THR A 138 -3.44 -16.81 16.39
CA THR A 138 -3.50 -15.87 15.26
C THR A 138 -3.42 -14.43 15.74
N ARG A 139 -4.02 -14.10 16.89
CA ARG A 139 -3.84 -12.79 17.54
C ARG A 139 -2.38 -12.51 17.86
N ALA A 140 -1.66 -13.44 18.47
CA ALA A 140 -0.23 -13.26 18.78
C ALA A 140 0.62 -13.03 17.52
N ARG A 141 0.34 -13.76 16.43
CA ARG A 141 0.98 -13.54 15.12
C ARG A 141 0.64 -12.17 14.53
N LEU A 142 -0.61 -11.74 14.60
CA LEU A 142 -1.05 -10.41 14.15
C LEU A 142 -0.33 -9.30 14.92
N VAL A 143 -0.26 -9.40 16.26
CA VAL A 143 0.48 -8.45 17.11
C VAL A 143 1.95 -8.36 16.67
N SER A 144 2.60 -9.49 16.41
CA SER A 144 3.98 -9.53 15.92
C SER A 144 4.15 -8.82 14.57
N VAL A 145 3.25 -9.09 13.61
CA VAL A 145 3.26 -8.44 12.29
C VAL A 145 3.04 -6.93 12.40
N VAL A 146 2.10 -6.49 13.23
CA VAL A 146 1.84 -5.06 13.46
C VAL A 146 3.04 -4.38 14.11
N ALA A 147 3.66 -5.01 15.11
CA ALA A 147 4.87 -4.50 15.75
C ALA A 147 6.04 -4.36 14.74
N GLN A 148 6.20 -5.32 13.82
CA GLN A 148 7.22 -5.24 12.76
C GLN A 148 6.93 -4.09 11.78
N LEU A 149 5.67 -3.88 11.38
CA LEU A 149 5.29 -2.73 10.54
C LEU A 149 5.56 -1.39 11.23
N GLU A 150 5.26 -1.29 12.53
CA GLU A 150 5.55 -0.11 13.35
C GLU A 150 7.05 0.17 13.44
N GLN A 151 7.88 -0.86 13.63
CA GLN A 151 9.34 -0.75 13.67
C GLN A 151 9.93 -0.33 12.32
N LEU A 152 9.37 -0.81 11.22
CA LEU A 152 9.77 -0.38 9.88
C LEU A 152 9.47 1.12 9.68
N ALA A 153 8.46 1.69 10.35
CA ALA A 153 8.10 3.10 10.21
C ALA A 153 7.97 3.49 8.72
N LEU A 154 7.16 2.72 7.98
CA LEU A 154 6.93 2.94 6.55
C LEU A 154 6.40 4.36 6.29
N ASP A 155 6.89 4.99 5.23
CA ASP A 155 6.31 6.23 4.73
C ASP A 155 5.04 5.98 3.89
N ALA A 156 4.34 7.07 3.54
CA ALA A 156 3.09 6.99 2.77
C ALA A 156 3.28 6.37 1.38
N ASN A 157 4.45 6.56 0.74
CA ASN A 157 4.73 5.98 -0.57
C ASN A 157 4.89 4.46 -0.45
N GLU A 158 5.62 3.99 0.56
CA GLU A 158 5.79 2.57 0.83
C GLU A 158 4.45 1.88 1.11
N PHE A 159 3.60 2.46 1.95
CA PHE A 159 2.25 1.93 2.18
C PHE A 159 1.43 1.86 0.89
N ASN A 160 1.47 2.91 0.05
CA ASN A 160 0.76 2.92 -1.22
C ASN A 160 1.25 1.84 -2.19
N HIS A 161 2.57 1.62 -2.28
CA HIS A 161 3.13 0.54 -3.10
C HIS A 161 2.69 -0.84 -2.60
N LEU A 162 2.71 -1.08 -1.28
CA LEU A 162 2.27 -2.35 -0.70
C LEU A 162 0.79 -2.64 -0.93
N ARG A 163 -0.08 -1.63 -0.80
CA ARG A 163 -1.50 -1.75 -1.14
C ARG A 163 -1.72 -2.04 -2.62
N LEU A 164 -0.97 -1.37 -3.49
CA LEU A 164 -1.07 -1.59 -4.93
C LEU A 164 -0.62 -3.01 -5.31
N LEU A 165 0.49 -3.47 -4.72
CA LEU A 165 0.99 -4.83 -4.92
C LEU A 165 -0.02 -5.88 -4.45
N SER A 166 -0.66 -5.69 -3.28
CA SER A 166 -1.68 -6.64 -2.81
C SER A 166 -2.94 -6.64 -3.68
N LEU A 167 -3.40 -5.46 -4.12
CA LEU A 167 -4.60 -5.32 -4.95
C LEU A 167 -4.42 -5.93 -6.35
N MET A 168 -3.26 -5.72 -6.97
CA MET A 168 -3.01 -6.14 -8.35
C MET A 168 -2.38 -7.52 -8.49
N LYS A 169 -2.11 -8.21 -7.37
CA LYS A 169 -1.44 -9.52 -7.33
C LYS A 169 -2.11 -10.51 -8.29
N GLY A 170 -1.34 -11.03 -9.24
CA GLY A 170 -1.78 -12.05 -10.19
C GLY A 170 -2.77 -11.57 -11.27
N ARG A 171 -3.06 -10.26 -11.36
CA ARG A 171 -4.02 -9.69 -12.33
C ARG A 171 -3.35 -8.87 -13.41
N HIS A 172 -2.26 -8.20 -13.07
CA HIS A 172 -1.54 -7.36 -14.02
C HIS A 172 -0.03 -7.46 -13.77
N ALA A 173 0.60 -8.52 -14.30
CA ALA A 173 2.00 -8.86 -14.04
C ALA A 173 2.98 -7.68 -14.27
N GLN A 174 2.79 -6.92 -15.35
CA GLN A 174 3.63 -5.75 -15.65
C GLN A 174 3.51 -4.65 -14.58
N MET A 175 2.32 -4.46 -14.01
CA MET A 175 2.07 -3.43 -12.99
C MET A 175 2.63 -3.88 -11.64
N GLU A 176 2.50 -5.16 -11.32
CA GLU A 176 3.08 -5.77 -10.13
C GLU A 176 4.60 -5.64 -10.14
N GLN A 177 5.26 -6.02 -11.25
CA GLN A 177 6.70 -5.88 -11.43
C GLN A 177 7.17 -4.43 -11.35
N LEU A 178 6.46 -3.51 -12.00
CA LEU A 178 6.80 -2.09 -11.96
C LEU A 178 6.65 -1.50 -10.55
N SER A 179 5.57 -1.82 -9.85
CA SER A 179 5.35 -1.35 -8.47
C SER A 179 6.41 -1.90 -7.52
N ALA A 180 6.75 -3.19 -7.64
CA ALA A 180 7.80 -3.84 -6.85
C ALA A 180 9.16 -3.19 -7.08
N PHE A 181 9.52 -2.94 -8.35
CA PHE A 181 10.75 -2.24 -8.70
C PHE A 181 10.78 -0.82 -8.14
N ASN A 182 9.69 -0.04 -8.30
CA ASN A 182 9.61 1.32 -7.79
C ASN A 182 9.73 1.38 -6.26
N LEU A 183 9.10 0.45 -5.54
CA LEU A 183 9.25 0.33 -4.10
C LEU A 183 10.69 0.04 -3.69
N ALA A 184 11.33 -0.96 -4.31
CA ALA A 184 12.72 -1.31 -4.01
C ALA A 184 13.67 -0.14 -4.29
N GLN A 185 13.48 0.56 -5.40
CA GLN A 185 14.28 1.73 -5.78
C GLN A 185 14.08 2.88 -4.78
N HIS A 186 12.82 3.19 -4.42
CA HIS A 186 12.50 4.21 -3.42
C HIS A 186 13.20 3.91 -2.09
N GLN A 187 13.09 2.68 -1.60
CA GLN A 187 13.70 2.26 -0.34
C GLN A 187 15.23 2.32 -0.37
N GLN A 188 15.85 1.94 -1.49
CA GLN A 188 17.30 2.03 -1.65
C GLN A 188 17.83 3.47 -1.57
N ILE A 189 17.04 4.44 -2.03
CA ILE A 189 17.41 5.86 -2.04
C ILE A 189 17.07 6.53 -0.70
N ALA A 190 15.87 6.30 -0.18
CA ALA A 190 15.36 6.94 1.04
C ALA A 190 15.93 6.30 2.32
N TYR A 191 16.21 4.99 2.30
CA TYR A 191 16.64 4.20 3.46
C TYR A 191 17.89 3.36 3.17
N PRO A 192 19.02 3.96 2.75
CA PRO A 192 20.23 3.23 2.34
C PRO A 192 20.86 2.40 3.47
N CYS A 193 20.60 2.73 4.73
CA CYS A 193 21.07 1.99 5.91
C CYS A 193 20.20 0.76 6.25
N GLN A 194 19.13 0.48 5.49
CA GLN A 194 18.22 -0.64 5.73
C GLN A 194 18.10 -1.53 4.47
N PRO A 195 19.18 -2.24 4.08
CA PRO A 195 19.23 -2.97 2.80
C PRO A 195 18.22 -4.12 2.69
N LEU A 196 17.72 -4.64 3.81
CA LEU A 196 16.73 -5.73 3.85
C LEU A 196 15.28 -5.25 3.93
N ARG A 197 15.04 -3.94 3.95
CA ARG A 197 13.70 -3.34 4.14
C ARG A 197 12.68 -3.86 3.14
N TYR A 198 13.05 -3.95 1.86
CA TYR A 198 12.19 -4.50 0.80
C TYR A 198 11.78 -5.94 1.10
N ILE A 199 12.75 -6.78 1.44
CA ILE A 199 12.52 -8.20 1.73
C ILE A 199 11.60 -8.34 2.94
N SER A 200 11.85 -7.58 4.01
CA SER A 200 10.97 -7.54 5.19
C SER A 200 9.54 -7.17 4.82
N CYS A 201 9.34 -6.16 3.97
CA CYS A 201 8.01 -5.77 3.51
C CYS A 201 7.32 -6.87 2.70
N MET A 202 8.04 -7.55 1.80
CA MET A 202 7.47 -8.62 0.98
C MET A 202 7.08 -9.85 1.83
N VAL A 203 7.93 -10.26 2.77
CA VAL A 203 7.63 -11.35 3.71
C VAL A 203 6.40 -11.00 4.54
N LEU A 204 6.32 -9.77 5.07
CA LEU A 204 5.14 -9.31 5.79
C LEU A 204 3.90 -9.38 4.91
N LEU A 205 3.96 -8.88 3.67
CA LEU A 205 2.83 -8.86 2.75
C LEU A 205 2.28 -10.27 2.45
N GLU A 206 3.15 -11.27 2.37
CA GLU A 206 2.76 -12.68 2.18
C GLU A 206 2.11 -13.31 3.41
N THR A 207 2.43 -12.83 4.61
CA THR A 207 1.85 -13.34 5.87
C THR A 207 0.47 -12.76 6.17
N MET A 208 0.16 -11.55 5.69
CA MET A 208 -1.07 -10.82 6.06
C MET A 208 -2.40 -11.49 5.71
N PRO A 209 -2.57 -12.24 4.59
CA PRO A 209 -3.85 -12.86 4.23
C PRO A 209 -4.43 -13.79 5.29
N GLN A 210 -3.59 -14.40 6.14
CA GLN A 210 -4.06 -15.31 7.20
C GLN A 210 -4.87 -14.60 8.31
N PHE A 211 -4.87 -13.25 8.36
CA PHE A 211 -5.51 -12.48 9.42
C PHE A 211 -6.93 -12.01 9.09
N GLU A 212 -7.50 -12.37 7.94
CA GLU A 212 -8.84 -11.91 7.54
C GLU A 212 -9.93 -12.24 8.58
N SER A 213 -9.91 -13.45 9.14
CA SER A 213 -10.92 -13.89 10.12
C SER A 213 -10.88 -13.06 11.41
N ILE A 214 -9.67 -12.78 11.92
CA ILE A 214 -9.52 -11.98 13.15
C ILE A 214 -9.85 -10.50 12.91
N LEU A 215 -9.52 -9.95 11.73
CA LEU A 215 -9.91 -8.59 11.36
C LEU A 215 -11.43 -8.45 11.25
N LEU A 216 -12.09 -9.46 10.69
CA LEU A 216 -13.55 -9.52 10.63
C LEU A 216 -14.16 -9.52 12.04
N GLU A 217 -13.67 -10.37 12.94
CA GLU A 217 -14.14 -10.46 14.33
C GLU A 217 -13.99 -9.14 15.08
N LEU A 218 -12.82 -8.49 14.97
CA LEU A 218 -12.50 -7.27 15.72
C LEU A 218 -13.30 -6.06 15.25
N TYR A 219 -13.40 -5.84 13.94
CA TYR A 219 -13.84 -4.55 13.40
C TYR A 219 -15.19 -4.57 12.69
N PHE A 220 -15.62 -5.71 12.15
CA PHE A 220 -16.72 -5.73 11.16
C PHE A 220 -17.89 -6.66 11.51
N LYS A 221 -17.67 -7.67 12.34
CA LYS A 221 -18.67 -8.70 12.67
C LYS A 221 -19.98 -8.14 13.23
N GLN A 222 -19.91 -7.10 14.08
CA GLN A 222 -21.11 -6.45 14.62
C GLN A 222 -21.85 -5.60 13.59
N SER A 223 -21.15 -4.98 12.65
CA SER A 223 -21.75 -4.09 11.64
C SER A 223 -22.37 -4.86 10.48
N ILE A 224 -21.79 -6.00 10.11
CA ILE A 224 -22.18 -6.79 8.93
C ILE A 224 -23.04 -8.01 9.31
N GLY A 225 -23.02 -8.41 10.58
CA GLY A 225 -23.75 -9.57 11.09
C GLY A 225 -23.25 -10.87 10.46
N ASN A 226 -24.14 -11.59 9.77
CA ASN A 226 -23.82 -12.88 9.15
C ASN A 226 -23.37 -12.77 7.68
N ALA A 227 -23.36 -11.56 7.09
CA ALA A 227 -22.90 -11.38 5.72
C ALA A 227 -21.37 -11.45 5.64
N SER A 228 -20.84 -11.96 4.53
CA SER A 228 -19.40 -12.00 4.28
C SER A 228 -18.91 -10.65 3.72
N MET A 229 -17.64 -10.33 3.97
CA MET A 229 -17.00 -9.16 3.34
C MET A 229 -17.09 -9.24 1.82
N SER A 230 -16.91 -10.41 1.23
CA SER A 230 -17.01 -10.61 -0.22
C SER A 230 -18.41 -10.28 -0.77
N ALA A 231 -19.48 -10.63 -0.03
CA ALA A 231 -20.85 -10.29 -0.40
C ALA A 231 -21.09 -8.77 -0.32
N LEU A 232 -20.62 -8.14 0.76
CA LEU A 232 -20.69 -6.68 0.92
C LEU A 232 -19.90 -5.94 -0.17
N ILE A 233 -18.69 -6.40 -0.49
CA ILE A 233 -17.84 -5.84 -1.55
C ILE A 233 -18.53 -5.96 -2.91
N SER A 234 -19.09 -7.13 -3.22
CA SER A 234 -19.85 -7.36 -4.46
C SER A 234 -21.03 -6.39 -4.57
N ASP A 235 -21.81 -6.23 -3.50
CA ASP A 235 -22.97 -5.33 -3.48
C ASP A 235 -22.57 -3.84 -3.63
N ILE A 236 -21.41 -3.42 -3.10
CA ILE A 236 -20.93 -2.02 -3.21
C ILE A 236 -20.26 -1.74 -4.55
N LEU A 237 -19.52 -2.70 -5.12
CA LEU A 237 -18.83 -2.53 -6.40
C LEU A 237 -19.77 -2.71 -7.61
N ILE A 238 -20.77 -3.57 -7.49
CA ILE A 238 -21.79 -3.80 -8.50
C ILE A 238 -23.17 -3.46 -7.90
N PRO A 239 -23.55 -2.17 -7.88
CA PRO A 239 -24.88 -1.78 -7.40
C PRO A 239 -25.97 -2.52 -8.17
N LYS A 240 -26.92 -3.13 -7.44
CA LYS A 240 -28.02 -3.96 -7.99
C LYS A 240 -28.92 -3.22 -9.00
N THR A 241 -28.74 -1.92 -9.21
CA THR A 241 -29.43 -1.12 -10.24
C THR A 241 -29.14 -1.55 -11.68
N LEU A 242 -28.10 -2.36 -11.93
CA LEU A 242 -27.78 -2.90 -13.26
C LEU A 242 -28.38 -4.30 -13.53
N LYS A 243 -28.93 -5.01 -12.54
CA LYS A 243 -29.53 -6.35 -12.74
C LYS A 243 -31.01 -6.32 -13.16
N LYS A 244 -31.64 -5.15 -13.21
CA LYS A 244 -33.06 -4.99 -13.60
C LYS A 244 -33.28 -4.70 -15.09
N SER A 245 -32.25 -4.41 -15.88
CA SER A 245 -32.39 -4.14 -17.32
C SER A 245 -32.24 -5.36 -18.24
N GLU A 246 -31.79 -6.52 -17.74
CA GLU A 246 -31.59 -7.73 -18.57
C GLU A 246 -32.66 -8.82 -18.39
N LYS A 247 -33.71 -8.57 -17.58
CA LYS A 247 -34.86 -9.49 -17.42
C LYS A 247 -36.18 -8.94 -17.99
N SER A 248 -36.11 -7.89 -18.81
CA SER A 248 -37.23 -7.42 -19.64
C SER A 248 -36.71 -7.10 -21.03
N GLY A 249 -36.60 -8.16 -21.83
CA GLY A 249 -36.26 -8.15 -23.24
C GLY A 249 -36.57 -9.51 -23.81
#